data_AF-A0A1R0KQZ9-F1
#
_entry.id   AF-A0A1R0KQZ9-F1
#
_cell.length_a   1.000
_cell.length_b   1.000
_cell.length_c   1.000
_cell.angle_alpha   90.00
_cell.angle_beta   90.00
_cell.angle_gamma   90.00
#
_symmetry.space_group_name_H-M   'P 1'
#
loop_
_entity.id
_entity.type
_entity.pdbx_description
1 polymer ?
#
loop_
_entity_poly.entity_id
_entity_poly.type
_entity_poly.pdbx_seq_one_letter_code
_entity_poly.pdbx_strand_id
1 'polypeptide(L)'
;MFNEDVVRHYQEFLDYRRQARSADEYKPVTDSEWSEFEEHFDRRKVELGGCTRPYGSGCQHEHACLRCPMLAITPKMLPRLDEIEDDLTARRARAEHEAWLGEVEGIDLTLTFFRQKRDETRRLARVAPDELGIPVVAAPL
;
A
#
# COMPACT_ATOMS: atom_id res chain seq x y z
N MET A 1 1.80 20.80 -25.05
CA MET A 1 2.77 21.87 -24.70
C MET A 1 2.34 22.38 -23.34
N PHE A 2 3.15 22.20 -22.30
CA PHE A 2 2.83 22.72 -20.96
C PHE A 2 3.03 24.23 -20.96
N ASN A 3 2.21 24.97 -20.20
CA ASN A 3 2.34 26.41 -20.07
C ASN A 3 3.57 26.71 -19.18
N GLU A 4 4.62 27.27 -19.78
CA GLU A 4 5.88 27.58 -19.09
C GLU A 4 5.68 28.54 -17.91
N ASP A 5 4.72 29.46 -18.00
CA ASP A 5 4.43 30.39 -16.91
C ASP A 5 3.86 29.67 -15.68
N VAL A 6 3.05 28.63 -15.90
CA VAL A 6 2.48 27.80 -14.82
C VAL A 6 3.59 26.99 -14.14
N VAL A 7 4.51 26.41 -14.92
CA VAL A 7 5.64 25.64 -14.38
C VAL A 7 6.56 26.55 -13.56
N ARG A 8 6.89 27.73 -14.10
CA ARG A 8 7.74 28.72 -13.43
C ARG A 8 7.13 29.17 -12.11
N HIS A 9 5.86 29.58 -12.10
CA HIS A 9 5.20 30.01 -10.86
C HIS A 9 5.09 28.91 -9.82
N TYR A 10 4.86 27.65 -10.24
CA TYR A 10 4.84 26.54 -9.30
C TYR A 10 6.22 26.28 -8.68
N GLN A 11 7.30 26.35 -9.48
CA GLN A 11 8.67 26.23 -8.99
C GLN A 11 9.03 27.35 -8.02
N GLU A 12 8.73 28.61 -8.36
CA GLU A 12 8.94 29.78 -7.50
C GLU A 12 8.20 29.64 -6.16
N PHE A 13 6.96 29.16 -6.20
CA PHE A 13 6.16 28.89 -5.00
C PHE A 13 6.79 27.81 -4.11
N LEU A 14 7.29 26.71 -4.71
CA LEU A 14 7.98 25.66 -3.96
C LEU A 14 9.27 26.17 -3.32
N ASP A 15 10.06 26.96 -4.06
CA ASP A 15 11.33 27.49 -3.56
C ASP A 15 11.13 28.49 -2.42
N TYR A 16 10.15 29.38 -2.54
CA TYR A 16 9.75 30.26 -1.44
C TYR A 16 9.37 29.47 -0.18
N ARG A 17 8.59 28.39 -0.33
CA ARG A 17 8.21 27.55 0.81
C ARG A 17 9.38 26.78 1.41
N ARG A 18 10.36 26.36 0.61
CA ARG A 18 11.59 25.73 1.11
C ARG A 18 12.42 26.69 1.94
N GLN A 19 12.51 27.96 1.52
CA GLN A 19 13.21 29.01 2.29
C GLN A 19 12.53 29.31 3.63
N ALA A 20 11.20 29.18 3.70
CA ALA A 20 10.43 29.41 4.92
C ALA A 20 10.46 28.23 5.92
N ARG A 21 11.00 27.06 5.54
CA ARG A 21 11.11 25.91 6.44
C ARG A 21 12.30 26.09 7.39
N SER A 22 12.12 25.65 8.64
CA SER A 22 13.21 25.63 9.63
C SER A 22 14.34 24.73 9.15
N ALA A 23 15.59 25.12 9.42
CA ALA A 23 16.77 24.30 9.14
C ALA A 23 16.71 22.93 9.84
N ASP A 24 16.02 22.84 10.98
CA ASP A 24 15.84 21.59 11.72
C ASP A 24 15.06 20.52 10.95
N GLU A 25 14.21 20.91 9.99
CA GLU A 25 13.50 19.96 9.11
C GLU A 25 14.43 19.29 8.10
N TYR A 26 15.59 19.90 7.80
CA TYR A 26 16.60 19.40 6.88
C TYR A 26 17.79 18.77 7.62
N LYS A 27 17.57 18.27 8.85
CA LYS A 27 18.62 17.57 9.58
C LYS A 27 19.18 16.43 8.70
N PRO A 28 20.51 16.27 8.61
CA PRO A 28 21.08 15.13 7.94
C PRO A 28 20.58 13.85 8.63
N VAL A 29 20.11 12.89 7.83
CA VAL A 29 19.70 11.58 8.34
C VAL A 29 20.95 10.85 8.79
N THR A 30 20.94 10.32 10.01
CA THR A 30 22.07 9.59 10.59
C THR A 30 22.22 8.20 9.98
N ASP A 31 23.42 7.62 10.03
CA ASP A 31 23.66 6.25 9.56
C ASP A 31 22.82 5.21 10.30
N SER A 32 22.50 5.47 11.59
CA SER A 32 21.60 4.63 12.38
C SER A 32 20.16 4.70 11.86
N GLU A 33 19.64 5.91 11.63
CA GLU A 33 18.31 6.10 11.04
C GLU A 33 18.22 5.48 9.64
N TRP A 34 19.29 5.56 8.84
CA TRP A 34 19.39 4.88 7.54
C TRP A 34 19.38 3.35 7.67
N SER A 35 20.20 2.80 8.58
CA SER A 35 20.28 1.35 8.80
C SER A 35 18.95 0.79 9.29
N GLU A 36 18.29 1.48 10.23
CA GLU A 36 16.95 1.12 10.69
C GLU A 36 15.91 1.20 9.55
N PHE A 37 15.95 2.27 8.75
CA PHE A 37 15.07 2.39 7.59
C PHE A 37 15.27 1.24 6.61
N GLU A 38 16.49 0.94 6.21
CA GLU A 38 16.82 -0.15 5.27
C GLU A 38 16.46 -1.53 5.84
N GLU A 39 16.61 -1.72 7.15
CA GLU A 39 16.16 -2.93 7.81
C GLU A 39 14.64 -3.10 7.72
N HIS A 40 13.88 -2.01 7.73
CA HIS A 40 12.42 -2.04 7.71
C HIS A 40 11.81 -1.86 6.30
N PHE A 41 12.56 -1.28 5.36
CA PHE A 41 12.23 -1.11 3.96
C PHE A 41 12.28 -2.49 3.26
N ASP A 42 11.24 -2.83 2.51
CA ASP A 42 11.05 -4.15 1.87
C ASP A 42 10.89 -5.39 2.80
N ARG A 43 11.13 -5.26 4.12
CA ARG A 43 10.93 -6.39 5.06
C ARG A 43 9.49 -6.60 5.53
N ARG A 44 8.56 -5.67 5.31
CA ARG A 44 7.14 -5.88 5.67
C ARG A 44 6.41 -6.77 4.66
N LYS A 45 6.95 -7.98 4.45
CA LYS A 45 6.28 -9.08 3.77
C LYS A 45 5.34 -9.75 4.76
N VAL A 46 4.11 -9.95 4.32
CA VAL A 46 3.07 -10.70 5.01
C VAL A 46 2.63 -11.85 4.09
N GLU A 47 1.85 -12.81 4.60
CA GLU A 47 1.50 -14.04 3.86
C GLU A 47 1.05 -13.77 2.41
N LEU A 48 0.19 -12.77 2.20
CA LEU A 48 -0.43 -12.49 0.90
C LEU A 48 0.33 -11.48 0.03
N GLY A 49 1.40 -10.86 0.53
CA GLY A 49 2.14 -9.83 -0.20
C GLY A 49 2.89 -8.86 0.70
N GLY A 50 2.76 -7.56 0.43
CA GLY A 50 3.47 -6.50 1.14
C GLY A 50 2.54 -5.56 1.89
N CYS A 51 2.98 -5.05 3.04
CA CYS A 51 2.31 -3.94 3.73
C CYS A 51 2.97 -2.62 3.32
N THR A 52 2.23 -1.74 2.65
CA THR A 52 2.72 -0.44 2.14
C THR A 52 2.68 0.68 3.18
N ARG A 53 2.43 0.33 4.45
CA ARG A 53 2.33 1.29 5.54
C ARG A 53 3.69 1.99 5.76
N PRO A 54 3.74 3.34 5.88
CA PRO A 54 4.97 4.08 6.07
C PRO A 54 5.80 3.59 7.27
N TYR A 55 7.12 3.75 7.16
CA TYR A 55 8.06 3.53 8.26
C TYR A 55 7.60 4.29 9.53
N GLY A 56 7.80 3.68 10.70
CA GLY A 56 7.41 4.27 11.98
C GLY A 56 5.90 4.34 12.28
N SER A 57 5.01 3.95 11.35
CA SER A 57 3.56 3.91 11.62
C SER A 57 3.08 2.50 11.99
N GLY A 58 2.42 2.37 13.14
CA GLY A 58 1.84 1.12 13.65
C GLY A 58 0.59 0.69 12.87
N CYS A 59 0.24 -0.59 12.90
CA CYS A 59 -0.96 -1.14 12.27
C CYS A 59 -2.03 -1.46 13.33
N GLN A 60 -3.24 -0.90 13.21
CA GLN A 60 -4.38 -1.29 14.08
C GLN A 60 -4.86 -2.72 13.80
N HIS A 61 -4.53 -3.26 12.63
CA HIS A 61 -4.95 -4.58 12.18
C HIS A 61 -3.80 -5.59 12.32
N GLU A 62 -3.04 -5.51 13.41
CA GLU A 62 -1.80 -6.27 13.71
C GLU A 62 -1.70 -7.64 13.03
N HIS A 63 -2.80 -8.42 13.01
CA HIS A 63 -2.92 -9.70 12.29
C HIS A 63 -4.08 -9.80 11.27
N ALA A 64 -4.94 -8.78 11.15
CA ALA A 64 -6.11 -8.76 10.24
C ALA A 64 -5.81 -8.04 8.91
N CYS A 65 -4.69 -8.39 8.26
CA CYS A 65 -4.18 -7.66 7.09
C CYS A 65 -5.18 -7.61 5.91
N LEU A 66 -6.09 -8.58 5.78
CA LEU A 66 -7.11 -8.62 4.72
C LEU A 66 -8.06 -7.41 4.72
N ARG A 67 -8.34 -6.82 5.89
CA ARG A 67 -9.17 -5.60 6.00
C ARG A 67 -8.34 -4.32 5.84
N CYS A 68 -7.02 -4.42 5.94
CA CYS A 68 -6.15 -3.26 5.93
C CYS A 68 -6.00 -2.70 4.50
N PRO A 69 -6.30 -1.41 4.25
CA PRO A 69 -6.11 -0.81 2.93
C PRO A 69 -4.64 -0.83 2.50
N MET A 70 -3.70 -0.83 3.45
CA MET A 70 -2.26 -0.86 3.18
C MET A 70 -1.71 -2.23 2.76
N LEU A 71 -2.54 -3.29 2.75
CA LEU A 71 -2.12 -4.59 2.19
C LEU A 71 -2.16 -4.54 0.67
N ALA A 72 -0.99 -4.64 0.04
CA ALA A 72 -0.82 -4.88 -1.39
C ALA A 72 -0.59 -6.38 -1.63
N ILE A 73 -1.56 -7.02 -2.27
CA ILE A 73 -1.50 -8.47 -2.54
C ILE A 73 -0.65 -8.73 -3.78
N THR A 74 0.23 -9.73 -3.70
CA THR A 74 1.01 -10.15 -4.86
C THR A 74 0.14 -10.97 -5.82
N PRO A 75 0.16 -10.73 -7.15
CA PRO A 75 -0.64 -11.49 -8.13
C PRO A 75 -0.53 -13.02 -8.04
N LYS A 76 0.65 -13.54 -7.67
CA LYS A 76 0.88 -14.98 -7.46
C LYS A 76 0.00 -15.61 -6.36
N MET A 77 -0.60 -14.79 -5.49
CA MET A 77 -1.45 -15.24 -4.39
C MET A 77 -2.93 -15.37 -4.78
N LEU A 78 -3.30 -15.07 -6.02
CA LEU A 78 -4.70 -15.19 -6.49
C LEU A 78 -5.32 -16.58 -6.21
N PRO A 79 -4.63 -17.73 -6.43
CA PRO A 79 -5.19 -19.03 -6.08
C PRO A 79 -5.45 -19.19 -4.58
N ARG A 80 -4.52 -18.68 -3.75
CA ARG A 80 -4.66 -18.69 -2.28
C ARG A 80 -5.83 -17.83 -1.81
N LEU A 81 -6.11 -16.73 -2.51
CA LEU A 81 -7.31 -15.94 -2.23
C LEU A 81 -8.57 -16.78 -2.47
N ASP A 82 -8.67 -17.48 -3.59
CA ASP A 82 -9.86 -18.29 -3.88
C ASP A 82 -10.11 -19.34 -2.76
N GLU A 83 -9.06 -20.00 -2.25
CA GLU A 83 -9.16 -20.88 -1.07
C GLU A 83 -9.67 -20.18 0.20
N ILE A 84 -9.22 -18.95 0.47
CA ILE A 84 -9.65 -18.18 1.64
C ILE A 84 -11.11 -17.76 1.50
N GLU A 85 -11.58 -17.42 0.30
CA GLU A 85 -12.99 -17.08 0.09
C GLU A 85 -13.91 -18.28 0.35
N ASP A 86 -13.51 -19.46 -0.10
CA ASP A 86 -14.25 -20.70 0.13
C ASP A 86 -14.34 -21.02 1.63
N ASP A 87 -13.22 -20.93 2.37
CA ASP A 87 -13.21 -21.10 3.84
C ASP A 87 -14.09 -20.07 4.55
N LEU A 88 -13.98 -18.78 4.19
CA LEU A 88 -14.82 -17.73 4.78
C LEU A 88 -16.30 -17.95 4.50
N THR A 89 -16.65 -18.40 3.30
CA THR A 89 -18.04 -18.69 2.92
C THR A 89 -18.59 -19.89 3.71
N ALA A 90 -17.79 -20.95 3.89
CA ALA A 90 -18.17 -22.10 4.70
C ALA A 90 -18.35 -21.72 6.17
N ARG A 91 -17.45 -20.91 6.74
CA ARG A 91 -17.55 -20.40 8.11
C ARG A 91 -18.77 -19.51 8.31
N ARG A 92 -19.09 -18.66 7.33
CA ARG A 92 -20.30 -17.83 7.34
C ARG A 92 -21.55 -18.69 7.42
N ALA A 93 -21.68 -19.70 6.56
CA ALA A 93 -22.83 -20.61 6.56
C ALA A 93 -22.99 -21.34 7.90
N ARG A 94 -21.87 -21.74 8.52
CA ARG A 94 -21.89 -22.32 9.86
C ARG A 94 -22.35 -21.32 10.91
N ALA A 95 -21.82 -20.10 10.90
CA ALA A 95 -22.20 -19.04 11.84
C ALA A 95 -23.70 -18.69 11.71
N GLU A 96 -24.26 -18.70 10.50
CA GLU A 96 -25.70 -18.56 10.28
C GLU A 96 -26.51 -19.70 10.89
N HIS A 97 -26.08 -20.95 10.67
CA HIS A 97 -26.74 -22.13 11.24
C HIS A 97 -26.73 -22.12 12.77
N GLU A 98 -25.63 -21.67 13.37
CA GLU A 98 -25.46 -21.58 14.83
C GLU A 98 -26.00 -20.26 15.42
N ALA A 99 -26.60 -19.40 14.60
CA ALA A 99 -27.15 -18.08 14.98
C ALA A 99 -26.12 -17.14 15.64
N TRP A 100 -24.85 -17.24 15.23
CA TRP A 100 -23.76 -16.37 15.70
C TRP A 100 -23.72 -15.06 14.91
N LEU A 101 -24.66 -14.17 15.22
CA LEU A 101 -24.87 -12.93 14.45
C LEU A 101 -23.62 -12.05 14.35
N GLY A 102 -22.84 -11.93 15.42
CA GLY A 102 -21.60 -11.14 15.40
C GLY A 102 -20.49 -11.75 14.54
N GLU A 103 -20.44 -13.08 14.43
CA GLU A 103 -19.47 -13.76 13.56
C GLU A 103 -19.89 -13.60 12.09
N VAL A 104 -21.19 -13.71 11.79
CA VAL A 104 -21.73 -13.44 10.46
C VAL A 104 -21.37 -12.02 10.01
N GLU A 105 -21.62 -11.02 10.85
CA GLU A 105 -21.28 -9.62 10.57
C GLU A 105 -19.77 -9.43 10.35
N GLY A 106 -18.94 -10.03 11.22
CA GLY A 106 -17.49 -9.97 11.11
C GLY A 106 -16.97 -10.60 9.82
N ILE A 107 -17.53 -11.75 9.41
CA ILE A 107 -17.15 -12.44 8.17
C ILE A 107 -17.62 -11.63 6.95
N ASP A 108 -18.84 -11.09 6.95
CA ASP A 108 -19.35 -10.27 5.85
C ASP A 108 -18.51 -9.01 5.61
N LEU A 109 -18.07 -8.37 6.69
CA LEU A 109 -17.13 -7.25 6.61
C LEU A 109 -15.80 -7.69 6.00
N THR A 110 -15.24 -8.82 6.43
CA THR A 110 -14.00 -9.37 5.87
C THR A 110 -14.16 -9.69 4.38
N LEU A 111 -15.24 -10.37 3.98
CA LEU A 111 -15.52 -10.74 2.59
C LEU A 111 -15.63 -9.50 1.68
N THR A 112 -16.19 -8.41 2.20
CA THR A 112 -16.28 -7.14 1.45
C THR A 112 -14.90 -6.60 1.08
N PHE A 113 -14.01 -6.42 2.06
CA PHE A 113 -12.63 -5.95 1.79
C PHE A 113 -11.82 -6.95 0.98
N PHE A 114 -11.99 -8.23 1.27
CA PHE A 114 -11.33 -9.32 0.58
C PHE A 114 -11.64 -9.31 -0.93
N ARG A 115 -12.92 -9.23 -1.31
CA ARG A 115 -13.34 -9.23 -2.73
C ARG A 115 -12.80 -8.02 -3.48
N GLN A 116 -12.86 -6.83 -2.87
CA GLN A 116 -12.29 -5.61 -3.45
C GLN A 116 -10.80 -5.78 -3.75
N LYS A 117 -10.02 -6.30 -2.80
CA LYS A 117 -8.60 -6.56 -2.98
C LYS A 117 -8.31 -7.62 -4.03
N ARG A 118 -9.11 -8.70 -4.09
CA ARG A 118 -8.96 -9.73 -5.12
C ARG A 118 -9.19 -9.15 -6.51
N ASP A 119 -10.24 -8.35 -6.69
CA ASP A 119 -10.53 -7.72 -7.97
C ASP A 119 -9.45 -6.74 -8.39
N GLU A 120 -8.93 -5.94 -7.44
CA GLU A 120 -7.76 -5.10 -7.67
C GLU A 120 -6.53 -5.91 -8.10
N THR A 121 -6.25 -7.00 -7.40
CA THR A 121 -5.13 -7.89 -7.71
C THR A 121 -5.28 -8.51 -9.11
N ARG A 122 -6.50 -8.93 -9.47
CA ARG A 122 -6.81 -9.44 -10.82
C ARG A 122 -6.64 -8.38 -11.89
N ARG A 123 -7.02 -7.13 -11.62
CA ARG A 123 -6.81 -6.01 -12.55
C ARG A 123 -5.31 -5.77 -12.76
N LEU A 124 -4.54 -5.65 -11.68
CA LEU A 124 -3.09 -5.40 -11.75
C LEU A 124 -2.34 -6.55 -12.42
N ALA A 125 -2.76 -7.80 -12.20
CA ALA A 125 -2.15 -8.97 -12.84
C ALA A 125 -2.32 -8.98 -14.38
N ARG A 126 -3.33 -8.28 -14.91
CA ARG A 126 -3.59 -8.16 -16.36
C ARG A 126 -2.83 -7.01 -17.02
N VAL A 127 -2.37 -6.04 -16.24
CA VAL A 127 -1.59 -4.91 -16.74
C VAL A 127 -0.15 -5.41 -16.88
N ALA A 128 0.30 -5.62 -18.12
CA ALA A 128 1.71 -5.86 -18.38
C ALA A 128 2.51 -4.61 -17.94
N PRO A 129 3.70 -4.78 -17.34
CA PRO A 129 4.61 -3.67 -17.12
C PRO A 129 4.86 -2.98 -18.46
N ASP A 130 4.44 -1.72 -18.58
CA ASP A 130 4.79 -0.90 -19.73
C ASP A 130 6.22 -0.41 -19.54
N GLU A 131 7.05 -0.55 -20.56
CA GLU A 131 8.47 -0.23 -20.49
C GLU A 131 8.63 1.27 -20.76
N LEU A 132 8.29 2.09 -19.76
CA LEU A 132 8.28 3.56 -19.85
C LEU A 132 9.68 4.18 -20.05
N GLY A 133 10.74 3.37 -20.13
CA GLY A 133 12.13 3.79 -20.20
C GLY A 133 12.61 4.49 -18.92
N ILE A 134 13.94 4.61 -18.76
CA ILE A 134 14.52 5.45 -17.72
C ILE A 134 14.65 6.87 -18.30
N PRO A 135 14.04 7.90 -17.69
CA PRO A 135 14.22 9.27 -18.16
C PRO A 135 15.69 9.65 -18.04
N VAL A 136 16.32 10.02 -19.15
CA VAL A 136 17.69 10.53 -19.17
C VAL A 136 17.67 11.95 -18.62
N VAL A 137 18.26 12.15 -17.44
CA VAL A 137 18.48 13.48 -16.90
C VAL A 137 19.63 14.11 -17.69
N ALA A 138 19.32 15.07 -18.55
CA ALA A 138 20.34 15.85 -19.26
C ALA A 138 21.19 16.63 -18.24
N ALA A 139 22.52 16.61 -18.41
CA ALA A 139 23.43 17.38 -17.58
C ALA A 139 23.17 18.90 -17.77
N PRO A 140 23.19 19.70 -16.71
CA PRO A 140 23.04 21.15 -16.83
C PRO A 140 24.23 21.75 -17.60
N LEU A 141 23.94 22.75 -18.44
CA LEU A 141 24.94 23.56 -19.17
C LEU A 141 25.68 24.52 -18.24
#